data_AF-A0A183F6G9-F1
#
_entry.id   AF-A0A183F6G9-F1
#
_cell.length_a   1.000
_cell.length_b   1.000
_cell.length_c   1.000
_cell.angle_alpha   90.00
_cell.angle_beta   90.00
_cell.angle_gamma   90.00
#
_symmetry.space_group_name_H-M   'P 1'
#
loop_
_entity.id
_entity.type
_entity.pdbx_description
1 polymer ?
#
loop_
_entity_poly.entity_id
_entity_poly.type
_entity_poly.pdbx_seq_one_letter_code
_entity_poly.pdbx_strand_id
1 'polypeptide(L)'
;MCGTECWSTAKEAETNSVVMETKMQRLRYVSGDECSRASGSSTNPCHETYHGPSAFSEPETLAVRDYLEANKPEAFITLHSYSQMWLIPYGHRKRSYPQDYHTALRPLAEKATKALYDLYGTKYQVGTGADLMYEASGGSHDWAKGSLKVNYAYLIELRPQNTAVGHGFLLPEREIPATGLETFEAIKVVAEEMVAQFVEPEIRRRVNSSQILVDFSPLLDK
;
A
#
# COMPACT_ATOMS: atom_id res chain seq x y z
N MET A 1 14.90 -31.85 7.83
CA MET A 1 15.21 -31.10 6.59
C MET A 1 13.94 -31.18 5.74
N CYS A 2 13.24 -30.06 5.50
CA CYS A 2 12.10 -30.04 4.57
C CYS A 2 12.64 -30.56 3.20
N GLY A 3 11.94 -31.53 2.62
CA GLY A 3 12.44 -32.40 1.54
C GLY A 3 12.93 -31.63 0.31
N THR A 4 13.94 -32.20 -0.35
CA THR A 4 14.73 -31.63 -1.45
C THR A 4 14.02 -31.52 -2.80
N GLU A 5 12.74 -31.14 -2.85
CA GLU A 5 12.05 -30.80 -4.11
C GLU A 5 11.27 -29.46 -4.09
N CYS A 6 11.36 -28.68 -3.02
CA CYS A 6 10.90 -27.28 -3.02
C CYS A 6 12.02 -26.35 -2.54
N TRP A 7 12.82 -25.86 -3.49
CA TRP A 7 13.55 -24.61 -3.32
C TRP A 7 12.55 -23.45 -3.38
N SER A 8 11.86 -23.18 -2.28
CA SER A 8 11.05 -21.97 -2.17
C SER A 8 11.18 -21.40 -0.76
N THR A 9 12.12 -20.48 -0.60
CA THR A 9 11.99 -19.39 0.39
C THR A 9 13.07 -18.34 0.31
N ALA A 10 14.08 -18.38 -0.59
CA ALA A 10 14.94 -17.20 -0.78
C ALA A 10 15.79 -17.14 -2.05
N LYS A 11 15.97 -18.23 -2.82
CA LYS A 11 17.03 -18.26 -3.84
C LYS A 11 16.64 -18.21 -5.31
N GLU A 12 15.36 -18.26 -5.66
CA GLU A 12 14.94 -18.14 -7.06
C GLU A 12 13.90 -17.03 -7.18
N ALA A 13 14.43 -15.80 -7.19
CA ALA A 13 13.80 -14.67 -7.84
C ALA A 13 13.93 -14.84 -9.37
N GLU A 14 13.36 -15.91 -9.92
CA GLU A 14 13.04 -15.99 -11.34
C GLU A 14 11.57 -16.42 -11.45
N THR A 15 10.73 -15.46 -11.86
CA THR A 15 9.41 -15.60 -12.50
C THR A 15 8.11 -15.65 -11.67
N ASN A 16 8.09 -15.70 -10.33
CA ASN A 16 6.81 -15.66 -9.59
C ASN A 16 6.66 -14.43 -8.65
N SER A 17 5.85 -13.46 -9.07
CA SER A 17 5.49 -12.24 -8.33
C SER A 17 4.91 -12.51 -6.93
N VAL A 18 4.19 -13.62 -6.75
CA VAL A 18 3.46 -13.98 -5.53
C VAL A 18 4.36 -14.21 -4.30
N VAL A 19 5.62 -14.65 -4.48
CA VAL A 19 6.55 -14.98 -3.37
C VAL A 19 7.27 -13.74 -2.82
N MET A 20 7.61 -12.77 -3.68
CA MET A 20 8.11 -11.45 -3.27
C MET A 20 7.06 -10.72 -2.43
N GLU A 21 5.81 -10.85 -2.85
CA GLU A 21 4.64 -10.18 -2.33
C GLU A 21 4.22 -10.67 -0.92
N THR A 22 4.31 -11.98 -0.64
CA THR A 22 4.04 -12.56 0.69
C THR A 22 5.08 -12.19 1.74
N LYS A 23 6.34 -11.98 1.35
CA LYS A 23 7.42 -11.55 2.25
C LYS A 23 7.33 -10.08 2.60
N MET A 24 6.97 -9.25 1.62
CA MET A 24 6.78 -7.80 1.79
C MET A 24 5.56 -7.43 2.64
N GLN A 25 4.63 -8.37 2.83
CA GLN A 25 3.44 -8.23 3.67
C GLN A 25 3.60 -8.69 5.13
N ARG A 26 4.82 -8.98 5.62
CA ARG A 26 5.06 -9.33 7.04
C ARG A 26 6.10 -8.46 7.76
N LEU A 27 6.10 -7.18 7.43
CA LEU A 27 6.79 -6.07 8.09
C LEU A 27 6.10 -5.72 9.41
N ARG A 28 6.66 -6.15 10.55
CA ARG A 28 6.01 -6.02 11.86
C ARG A 28 5.53 -4.58 12.17
N TYR A 29 4.24 -4.48 12.52
CA TYR A 29 3.72 -3.44 13.41
C TYR A 29 3.23 -4.11 14.70
N VAL A 30 4.11 -4.27 15.68
CA VAL A 30 3.72 -4.47 17.09
C VAL A 30 4.79 -3.82 17.97
N SER A 31 4.40 -2.83 18.76
CA SER A 31 5.25 -2.30 19.83
C SER A 31 5.32 -3.32 20.97
N GLY A 32 6.52 -3.81 21.30
CA GLY A 32 6.76 -4.66 22.47
C GLY A 32 6.76 -6.17 22.20
N ASP A 33 7.30 -6.91 23.18
CA ASP A 33 7.71 -8.33 23.17
C ASP A 33 6.60 -9.37 22.94
N GLU A 34 5.87 -9.29 21.83
CA GLU A 34 4.81 -10.26 21.49
C GLU A 34 5.03 -10.91 20.11
N CYS A 35 6.16 -11.60 19.98
CA CYS A 35 6.43 -12.53 18.87
C CYS A 35 5.39 -13.67 18.72
N SER A 36 4.54 -13.88 19.73
CA SER A 36 3.62 -15.04 19.83
C SER A 36 2.14 -14.69 19.60
N ARG A 37 1.79 -13.43 19.29
CA ARG A 37 0.39 -12.95 19.14
C ARG A 37 0.07 -12.31 17.77
N ALA A 38 0.88 -12.56 16.74
CA ALA A 38 0.64 -12.03 15.41
C ALA A 38 -0.43 -12.83 14.65
N SER A 39 -1.70 -12.39 14.71
CA SER A 39 -2.82 -12.97 13.96
C SER A 39 -2.52 -12.99 12.45
N GLY A 40 -2.87 -14.09 11.77
CA GLY A 40 -2.72 -14.25 10.31
C GLY A 40 -1.29 -14.49 9.82
N SER A 41 -0.37 -14.86 10.71
CA SER A 41 1.01 -15.22 10.37
C SER A 41 1.45 -16.51 11.06
N SER A 42 2.50 -17.16 10.55
CA SER A 42 3.00 -18.43 11.06
C SER A 42 4.47 -18.34 11.46
N THR A 43 4.85 -19.08 12.51
CA THR A 43 6.24 -19.29 12.93
C THR A 43 6.87 -20.52 12.28
N ASN A 44 6.08 -21.34 11.59
CA ASN A 44 6.58 -22.53 10.89
C ASN A 44 7.23 -22.13 9.56
N PRO A 45 8.54 -22.37 9.35
CA PRO A 45 9.24 -22.01 8.11
C PRO A 45 8.69 -22.67 6.84
N CYS A 46 8.02 -23.82 6.95
CA CYS A 46 7.42 -24.51 5.80
C CYS A 46 5.94 -24.14 5.60
N HIS A 47 5.43 -23.10 6.27
CA HIS A 47 4.08 -22.55 6.06
C HIS A 47 4.13 -21.36 5.10
N GLU A 48 3.20 -21.29 4.14
CA GLU A 48 3.08 -20.17 3.19
C GLU A 48 3.00 -18.80 3.87
N THR A 49 2.49 -18.80 5.11
CA THR A 49 2.41 -17.60 5.94
C THR A 49 3.56 -17.40 6.94
N TYR A 50 4.73 -17.98 6.70
CA TYR A 50 5.91 -17.76 7.55
C TYR A 50 6.37 -16.29 7.55
N HIS A 51 6.59 -15.71 8.73
CA HIS A 51 6.95 -14.29 8.87
C HIS A 51 8.45 -14.02 8.97
N GLY A 52 9.29 -15.01 8.74
CA GLY A 52 10.74 -14.88 8.91
C GLY A 52 11.17 -14.87 10.38
N PRO A 53 12.48 -14.95 10.65
CA PRO A 53 13.03 -14.97 12.01
C PRO A 53 12.83 -13.63 12.76
N SER A 54 12.78 -12.51 12.04
CA SER A 54 12.57 -11.17 12.59
C SER A 54 11.92 -10.22 11.57
N ALA A 55 11.44 -9.06 12.03
CA ALA A 55 10.98 -8.01 11.11
C ALA A 55 12.12 -7.61 10.16
N PHE A 56 11.79 -7.38 8.87
CA PHE A 56 12.76 -6.97 7.85
C PHE A 56 13.97 -7.93 7.71
N SER A 57 13.77 -9.22 7.99
CA SER A 57 14.83 -10.24 7.84
C SER A 57 15.13 -10.56 6.38
N GLU A 58 14.19 -10.30 5.47
CA GLU A 58 14.33 -10.53 4.04
C GLU A 58 15.00 -9.30 3.38
N PRO A 59 16.02 -9.49 2.52
CA PRO A 59 16.78 -8.38 1.92
C PRO A 59 15.92 -7.44 1.08
N GLU A 60 14.87 -7.94 0.42
CA GLU A 60 13.94 -7.15 -0.38
C GLU A 60 13.14 -6.19 0.50
N THR A 61 12.67 -6.70 1.64
CA THR A 61 11.91 -5.92 2.61
C THR A 61 12.75 -4.89 3.34
N LEU A 62 14.02 -5.24 3.59
CA LEU A 62 15.03 -4.34 4.16
C LEU A 62 15.30 -3.16 3.22
N ALA A 63 15.49 -3.42 1.92
CA ALA A 63 15.75 -2.38 0.93
C ALA A 63 14.59 -1.38 0.83
N VAL A 64 13.34 -1.87 0.84
CA VAL A 64 12.16 -1.00 0.78
C VAL A 64 11.99 -0.20 2.08
N ARG A 65 12.27 -0.81 3.23
CA ARG A 65 12.28 -0.10 4.52
C ARG A 65 13.23 1.10 4.46
N ASP A 66 14.47 0.85 4.10
CA ASP A 66 15.53 1.86 4.09
C ASP A 66 15.19 3.00 3.12
N TYR A 67 14.63 2.67 1.95
CA TYR A 67 14.16 3.67 1.00
C TYR A 67 13.02 4.53 1.58
N LEU A 68 12.01 3.93 2.20
CA LEU A 68 10.85 4.66 2.72
C LEU A 68 11.19 5.47 3.96
N GLU A 69 12.08 4.98 4.83
CA GLU A 69 12.59 5.73 5.97
C GLU A 69 13.40 6.97 5.54
N ALA A 70 14.17 6.85 4.46
CA ALA A 70 14.96 7.95 3.92
C ALA A 70 14.12 9.01 3.19
N ASN A 71 13.09 8.59 2.45
CA ASN A 71 12.33 9.49 1.55
C ASN A 71 10.99 9.98 2.11
N LYS A 72 10.38 9.25 3.05
CA LYS A 72 9.11 9.60 3.72
C LYS A 72 8.03 10.10 2.76
N PRO A 73 7.54 9.24 1.85
CA PRO A 73 6.54 9.67 0.87
C PRO A 73 5.20 10.01 1.52
N GLU A 74 4.43 10.87 0.86
CA GLU A 74 3.07 11.24 1.30
C GLU A 74 2.04 10.14 1.05
N ALA A 75 2.29 9.32 0.02
CA ALA A 75 1.48 8.14 -0.30
C ALA A 75 2.34 6.88 -0.48
N PHE A 76 1.78 5.75 -0.06
CA PHE A 76 2.34 4.41 -0.26
C PHE A 76 1.23 3.47 -0.75
N ILE A 77 1.40 2.87 -1.93
CA ILE A 77 0.46 1.92 -2.51
C ILE A 77 1.23 0.62 -2.78
N THR A 78 0.72 -0.49 -2.25
CA THR A 78 1.18 -1.84 -2.60
C THR A 78 0.11 -2.54 -3.42
N LEU A 79 0.49 -3.13 -4.54
CA LEU A 79 -0.43 -3.79 -5.48
C LEU A 79 -0.35 -5.29 -5.29
N HIS A 80 -1.53 -5.91 -5.26
CA HIS A 80 -1.74 -7.33 -5.04
C HIS A 80 -2.79 -7.87 -6.00
N SER A 81 -2.90 -9.19 -6.08
CA SER A 81 -4.08 -9.84 -6.66
C SER A 81 -4.41 -11.07 -5.82
N TYR A 82 -5.67 -11.44 -5.63
CA TYR A 82 -6.90 -10.96 -6.27
C TYR A 82 -7.93 -10.64 -5.20
N SER A 83 -9.02 -9.94 -5.56
CA SER A 83 -10.33 -9.89 -4.86
C SER A 83 -11.15 -8.65 -5.24
N GLN A 84 -10.58 -7.71 -6.00
CA GLN A 84 -11.15 -6.38 -6.24
C GLN A 84 -11.46 -5.64 -4.93
N MET A 85 -10.41 -5.39 -4.15
CA MET A 85 -10.52 -4.66 -2.87
C MET A 85 -9.50 -3.53 -2.80
N TRP A 86 -9.93 -2.41 -2.24
CA TRP A 86 -9.08 -1.28 -1.86
C TRP A 86 -8.96 -1.27 -0.34
N LEU A 87 -7.89 -1.88 0.15
CA LEU A 87 -7.64 -2.09 1.55
C LEU A 87 -6.94 -0.89 2.17
N ILE A 88 -7.53 -0.42 3.27
CA ILE A 88 -7.03 0.65 4.12
C ILE A 88 -6.46 -0.01 5.38
N PRO A 89 -5.36 0.50 5.97
CA PRO A 89 -4.94 0.04 7.28
C PRO A 89 -6.09 0.12 8.30
N TYR A 90 -6.17 -0.71 9.34
CA TYR A 90 -5.20 -1.76 9.66
C TYR A 90 -5.70 -3.17 9.32
N GLY A 91 -4.78 -4.04 8.91
CA GLY A 91 -4.99 -5.47 8.68
C GLY A 91 -4.80 -6.36 9.92
N HIS A 92 -4.04 -5.93 10.92
CA HIS A 92 -3.66 -6.80 12.05
C HIS A 92 -4.82 -7.21 12.99
N ARG A 93 -5.91 -6.43 13.04
CA ARG A 93 -7.03 -6.68 13.97
C ARG A 93 -8.34 -6.07 13.46
N LYS A 94 -9.45 -6.80 13.61
CA LYS A 94 -10.80 -6.28 13.28
C LYS A 94 -11.14 -5.04 14.09
N ARG A 95 -11.88 -4.12 13.48
CA ARG A 95 -12.30 -2.84 14.10
C ARG A 95 -11.12 -1.98 14.60
N SER A 96 -9.95 -2.13 13.99
CA SER A 96 -8.77 -1.29 14.23
C SER A 96 -8.59 -0.35 13.04
N TYR A 97 -8.69 0.95 13.30
CA TYR A 97 -8.70 1.97 12.25
C TYR A 97 -7.66 3.05 12.54
N PRO A 98 -6.97 3.58 11.51
CA PRO A 98 -6.24 4.82 11.60
C PRO A 98 -7.14 5.97 12.05
N GLN A 99 -6.56 6.94 12.76
CA GLN A 99 -7.30 8.10 13.26
C GLN A 99 -8.03 8.87 12.15
N ASP A 100 -7.44 8.89 10.95
CA ASP A 100 -7.91 9.57 9.76
C ASP A 100 -8.65 8.65 8.77
N TYR A 101 -9.07 7.46 9.22
CA TYR A 101 -9.80 6.49 8.39
C TYR A 101 -11.06 7.10 7.76
N HIS A 102 -11.91 7.76 8.56
CA HIS A 102 -13.16 8.34 8.08
C HIS A 102 -13.00 9.73 7.44
N THR A 103 -11.92 10.45 7.73
CA THR A 103 -11.74 11.85 7.33
C THR A 103 -10.84 12.03 6.11
N ALA A 104 -9.95 11.08 5.81
CA ALA A 104 -9.01 11.17 4.71
C ALA A 104 -8.95 9.88 3.87
N LEU A 105 -8.64 8.74 4.51
CA LEU A 105 -8.32 7.51 3.78
C LEU A 105 -9.53 6.92 3.04
N ARG A 106 -10.65 6.71 3.73
CA ARG A 106 -11.84 6.09 3.14
C ARG A 106 -12.49 6.97 2.07
N PRO A 107 -12.69 8.29 2.26
CA PRO A 107 -13.23 9.15 1.22
C PRO A 107 -12.38 9.17 -0.06
N LEU A 108 -11.05 9.22 0.06
CA LEU A 108 -10.17 9.19 -1.11
C LEU A 108 -10.21 7.82 -1.81
N ALA A 109 -10.23 6.72 -1.05
CA ALA A 109 -10.39 5.38 -1.60
C ALA A 109 -11.72 5.17 -2.34
N GLU A 110 -12.83 5.70 -1.80
CA GLU A 110 -14.14 5.70 -2.47
C GLU A 110 -14.11 6.52 -3.78
N LYS A 111 -13.43 7.67 -3.79
CA LYS A 111 -13.22 8.46 -5.02
C LYS A 111 -12.37 7.71 -6.04
N ALA A 112 -11.28 7.08 -5.62
CA ALA A 112 -10.38 6.32 -6.48
C ALA A 112 -11.08 5.09 -7.10
N THR A 113 -11.78 4.31 -6.28
CA THR A 113 -12.54 3.14 -6.75
C THR A 113 -13.73 3.51 -7.62
N LYS A 114 -14.31 4.71 -7.44
CA LYS A 114 -15.29 5.25 -8.39
C LYS A 114 -14.65 5.54 -9.76
N ALA A 115 -13.50 6.19 -9.82
CA ALA A 115 -12.80 6.46 -11.08
C ALA A 115 -12.43 5.17 -11.82
N LEU A 116 -11.99 4.15 -11.06
CA LEU A 116 -11.78 2.79 -11.57
C LEU A 116 -13.06 2.22 -12.19
N TYR A 117 -14.17 2.27 -11.43
CA TYR A 117 -15.46 1.75 -11.84
C TYR A 117 -15.98 2.44 -13.12
N ASP A 118 -15.78 3.75 -13.26
CA ASP A 118 -16.30 4.52 -14.39
C ASP A 118 -15.71 4.07 -15.75
N LEU A 119 -14.57 3.36 -15.77
CA LEU A 119 -13.93 2.90 -17.00
C LEU A 119 -14.56 1.60 -17.57
N TYR A 120 -14.74 0.57 -16.73
CA TYR A 120 -15.22 -0.75 -17.16
C TYR A 120 -16.35 -1.35 -16.31
N GLY A 121 -16.85 -0.63 -15.31
CA GLY A 121 -17.87 -1.12 -14.39
C GLY A 121 -17.37 -2.08 -13.31
N THR A 122 -16.05 -2.24 -13.17
CA THR A 122 -15.44 -3.12 -12.17
C THR A 122 -15.64 -2.57 -10.77
N LYS A 123 -16.24 -3.38 -9.89
CA LYS A 123 -16.58 -2.95 -8.52
C LYS A 123 -15.51 -3.39 -7.54
N TYR A 124 -14.95 -2.43 -6.81
CA TYR A 124 -14.02 -2.68 -5.72
C TYR A 124 -14.70 -2.43 -4.38
N GLN A 125 -14.42 -3.28 -3.39
CA GLN A 125 -14.82 -3.03 -2.00
C GLN A 125 -13.79 -2.13 -1.31
N VAL A 126 -14.23 -1.23 -0.45
CA VAL A 126 -13.35 -0.31 0.31
C VAL A 126 -13.51 -0.57 1.80
N GLY A 127 -12.40 -0.80 2.51
CA GLY A 127 -12.43 -1.08 3.95
C GLY A 127 -11.08 -1.55 4.46
N THR A 128 -11.03 -2.01 5.71
CA THR A 128 -9.80 -2.60 6.26
C THR A 128 -9.65 -4.06 5.83
N GLY A 129 -8.40 -4.51 5.67
CA GLY A 129 -8.13 -5.93 5.37
C GLY A 129 -8.71 -6.86 6.43
N ALA A 130 -8.62 -6.48 7.71
CA ALA A 130 -9.15 -7.26 8.80
C ALA A 130 -10.69 -7.42 8.75
N ASP A 131 -11.41 -6.35 8.39
CA ASP A 131 -12.88 -6.36 8.37
C ASP A 131 -13.44 -6.97 7.09
N LEU A 132 -12.79 -6.77 5.93
CA LEU A 132 -13.24 -7.29 4.64
C LEU A 132 -12.82 -8.75 4.42
N MET A 133 -11.69 -9.17 4.98
CA MET A 133 -11.12 -10.50 4.78
C MET A 133 -10.86 -11.18 6.12
N TYR A 134 -9.61 -11.14 6.57
CA TYR A 134 -9.12 -11.80 7.77
C TYR A 134 -8.00 -10.96 8.40
N GLU A 135 -7.77 -11.17 9.69
CA GLU A 135 -6.68 -10.49 10.40
C GLU A 135 -5.33 -10.99 9.89
N ALA A 136 -4.48 -10.07 9.43
CA ALA A 136 -3.15 -10.35 8.93
C ALA A 136 -2.15 -9.34 9.49
N SER A 137 -1.18 -9.83 10.26
CA SER A 137 -0.14 -9.02 10.86
C SER A 137 1.04 -8.83 9.92
N GLY A 138 1.54 -7.59 9.88
CA GLY A 138 2.77 -7.23 9.20
C GLY A 138 2.61 -6.65 7.79
N GLY A 139 1.40 -6.28 7.36
CA GLY A 139 1.21 -5.67 6.05
C GLY A 139 2.12 -4.44 5.83
N SER A 140 2.67 -4.28 4.63
CA SER A 140 3.51 -3.12 4.29
C SER A 140 2.77 -1.79 4.41
N HIS A 141 1.50 -1.74 4.01
CA HIS A 141 0.62 -0.59 4.17
C HIS A 141 0.32 -0.28 5.66
N ASP A 142 0.17 -1.31 6.51
CA ASP A 142 0.03 -1.16 7.96
C ASP A 142 1.29 -0.55 8.57
N TRP A 143 2.48 -1.02 8.19
CA TRP A 143 3.75 -0.47 8.67
C TRP A 143 3.98 0.96 8.17
N ALA A 144 3.73 1.24 6.89
CA ALA A 144 3.84 2.59 6.34
C ALA A 144 2.95 3.59 7.08
N LYS A 145 1.70 3.22 7.38
CA LYS A 145 0.77 4.08 8.13
C LYS A 145 1.11 4.16 9.62
N GLY A 146 1.32 3.01 10.24
CA GLY A 146 1.46 2.88 11.69
C GLY A 146 2.81 3.36 12.21
N SER A 147 3.89 3.01 11.53
CA SER A 147 5.27 3.32 11.96
C SER A 147 5.81 4.57 11.28
N LEU A 148 5.73 4.67 9.95
CA LEU A 148 6.29 5.81 9.21
C LEU A 148 5.37 7.03 9.17
N LYS A 149 4.10 6.87 9.57
CA LYS A 149 3.09 7.94 9.54
C LYS A 149 2.87 8.51 8.13
N VAL A 150 3.01 7.67 7.10
CA VAL A 150 2.61 8.01 5.72
C VAL A 150 1.15 8.45 5.74
N ASN A 151 0.83 9.58 5.10
CA ASN A 151 -0.50 10.16 5.13
C ASN A 151 -1.52 9.23 4.46
N TYR A 152 -1.20 8.73 3.26
CA TYR A 152 -2.08 7.86 2.48
C TYR A 152 -1.43 6.51 2.20
N ALA A 153 -1.82 5.46 2.92
CA ALA A 153 -1.31 4.12 2.70
C ALA A 153 -2.44 3.15 2.30
N TYR A 154 -2.24 2.41 1.22
CA TYR A 154 -3.22 1.46 0.70
C TYR A 154 -2.60 0.16 0.21
N LEU A 155 -3.39 -0.91 0.26
CA LEU A 155 -3.17 -2.15 -0.45
C LEU A 155 -4.30 -2.34 -1.44
N ILE A 156 -4.00 -2.64 -2.71
CA ILE A 156 -5.03 -2.86 -3.73
C ILE A 156 -4.97 -4.31 -4.18
N GLU A 157 -6.04 -5.06 -3.93
CA GLU A 157 -6.26 -6.40 -4.48
C GLU A 157 -6.96 -6.26 -5.84
N LEU A 158 -6.24 -6.56 -6.92
CA LEU A 158 -6.70 -6.39 -8.29
C LEU A 158 -7.70 -7.48 -8.71
N ARG A 159 -8.05 -7.49 -10.01
CA ARG A 159 -8.85 -8.55 -10.64
C ARG A 159 -8.18 -9.93 -10.51
N PRO A 160 -8.96 -11.01 -10.58
CA PRO A 160 -10.43 -11.06 -10.64
C PRO A 160 -11.07 -10.89 -9.24
N GLN A 161 -12.39 -10.85 -9.18
CA GLN A 161 -13.11 -10.72 -7.90
C GLN A 161 -12.97 -11.95 -6.99
N ASN A 162 -12.80 -13.15 -7.56
CA ASN A 162 -12.79 -14.40 -6.83
C ASN A 162 -12.06 -15.51 -7.62
N THR A 163 -12.05 -16.72 -7.07
CA THR A 163 -11.36 -17.88 -7.63
C THR A 163 -12.02 -18.47 -8.89
N ALA A 164 -13.19 -18.00 -9.31
CA ALA A 164 -13.91 -18.56 -10.46
C ALA A 164 -13.14 -18.37 -11.78
N VAL A 165 -12.29 -17.34 -11.86
CA VAL A 165 -11.40 -17.10 -13.00
C VAL A 165 -9.99 -17.46 -12.57
N GLY A 166 -9.40 -18.49 -13.19
CA GLY A 166 -7.98 -18.80 -13.02
C GLY A 166 -7.53 -19.07 -11.58
N HIS A 167 -8.42 -19.56 -10.71
CA HIS A 167 -8.16 -19.69 -9.26
C HIS A 167 -7.73 -18.37 -8.60
N GLY A 168 -8.10 -17.24 -9.19
CA GLY A 168 -7.74 -15.90 -8.76
C GLY A 168 -6.41 -15.40 -9.35
N PHE A 169 -5.36 -16.23 -9.35
CA PHE A 169 -4.03 -15.77 -9.76
C PHE A 169 -3.73 -15.94 -11.26
N LEU A 170 -4.40 -16.86 -11.95
CA LEU A 170 -4.22 -17.11 -13.38
C LEU A 170 -5.19 -16.28 -14.21
N LEU A 171 -5.13 -14.95 -14.04
CA LEU A 171 -5.96 -14.01 -14.80
C LEU A 171 -5.58 -14.08 -16.31
N PRO A 172 -6.54 -14.22 -17.23
CA PRO A 172 -6.25 -14.29 -18.66
C PRO A 172 -5.50 -13.05 -19.16
N GLU A 173 -4.47 -13.24 -20.00
CA GLU A 173 -3.62 -12.16 -20.52
C GLU A 173 -4.41 -10.98 -21.13
N ARG A 174 -5.54 -11.28 -21.81
CA ARG A 174 -6.43 -10.27 -22.39
C ARG A 174 -7.03 -9.28 -21.37
N GLU A 175 -7.07 -9.65 -20.08
CA GLU A 175 -7.56 -8.80 -19.00
C GLU A 175 -6.48 -7.84 -18.48
N ILE A 176 -5.19 -8.06 -18.82
CA ILE A 176 -4.07 -7.23 -18.34
C ILE A 176 -4.27 -5.76 -18.74
N PRO A 177 -4.57 -5.41 -20.01
CA PRO A 177 -4.76 -4.00 -20.38
C PRO A 177 -5.94 -3.35 -19.63
N ALA A 178 -7.07 -4.05 -19.52
CA ALA A 178 -8.24 -3.52 -18.81
C ALA A 178 -7.95 -3.30 -17.31
N THR A 179 -7.28 -4.27 -16.67
CA THR A 179 -6.86 -4.16 -15.27
C THR A 179 -5.89 -2.99 -15.07
N GLY A 180 -4.87 -2.87 -15.93
CA GLY A 180 -3.90 -1.78 -15.83
C GLY A 180 -4.52 -0.40 -16.02
N LEU A 181 -5.42 -0.24 -17.00
CA LEU A 181 -6.06 1.04 -17.30
C LEU A 181 -6.99 1.49 -16.17
N GLU A 182 -7.85 0.61 -15.65
CA GLU A 182 -8.77 1.00 -14.57
C GLU A 182 -8.04 1.29 -13.25
N THR A 183 -6.99 0.51 -12.94
CA THR A 183 -6.15 0.77 -11.77
C THR A 183 -5.39 2.08 -11.91
N PHE A 184 -4.91 2.42 -13.11
CA PHE A 184 -4.24 3.68 -13.36
C PHE A 184 -5.17 4.88 -13.14
N GLU A 185 -6.43 4.82 -13.58
CA GLU A 185 -7.43 5.85 -13.27
C GLU A 185 -7.63 6.05 -11.76
N ALA A 186 -7.63 4.96 -10.99
CA ALA A 186 -7.73 5.01 -9.53
C ALA A 186 -6.48 5.65 -8.88
N ILE A 187 -5.28 5.26 -9.32
CA ILE A 187 -4.01 5.78 -8.78
C ILE A 187 -3.85 7.27 -9.10
N LYS A 188 -4.32 7.74 -10.27
CA LYS A 188 -4.34 9.17 -10.60
C LYS A 188 -5.10 9.99 -9.58
N VAL A 189 -6.25 9.51 -9.11
CA VAL A 189 -7.03 10.20 -8.06
C VAL A 189 -6.20 10.40 -6.79
N VAL A 190 -5.41 9.38 -6.38
CA VAL A 190 -4.52 9.51 -5.22
C VAL A 190 -3.39 10.50 -5.51
N ALA A 191 -2.78 10.44 -6.69
CA ALA A 191 -1.70 11.34 -7.07
C ALA A 191 -2.17 12.81 -7.13
N GLU A 192 -3.36 13.08 -7.67
CA GLU A 192 -3.99 14.40 -7.68
C GLU A 192 -4.20 14.93 -6.27
N GLU A 193 -4.64 14.07 -5.33
CA GLU A 193 -4.76 14.44 -3.93
C GLU A 193 -3.40 14.82 -3.32
N MET A 194 -2.32 14.11 -3.68
CA MET A 194 -0.97 14.42 -3.18
C MET A 194 -0.51 15.80 -3.69
N VAL A 195 -0.77 16.09 -4.97
CA VAL A 195 -0.46 17.38 -5.56
C VAL A 195 -1.24 18.49 -4.87
N ALA A 196 -2.55 18.32 -4.71
CA ALA A 196 -3.43 19.31 -4.09
C ALA A 196 -3.06 19.59 -2.63
N GLN A 197 -2.75 18.56 -1.84
CA GLN A 197 -2.49 18.71 -0.40
C GLN A 197 -1.06 19.14 -0.08
N PHE A 198 -0.06 18.63 -0.79
CA PHE A 198 1.34 18.75 -0.37
C PHE A 198 2.21 19.56 -1.34
N VAL A 199 1.84 19.64 -2.62
CA VAL A 199 2.65 20.34 -3.64
C VAL A 199 2.13 21.77 -3.87
N GLU A 200 0.83 21.94 -4.13
CA GLU A 200 0.26 23.25 -4.42
C GLU A 200 0.47 24.29 -3.31
N PRO A 201 0.29 23.97 -2.01
CA PRO A 201 0.51 24.96 -0.95
C PRO A 201 1.97 25.44 -0.89
N GLU A 202 2.92 24.53 -1.16
CA GLU A 202 4.35 24.87 -1.18
C GLU A 202 4.70 25.76 -2.36
N ILE A 203 4.14 25.48 -3.55
CA ILE A 203 4.29 26.35 -4.72
C ILE A 203 3.73 27.74 -4.41
N ARG A 204 2.51 27.84 -3.88
CA ARG A 204 1.87 29.12 -3.53
C ARG A 204 2.70 29.90 -2.51
N ARG A 205 3.24 29.24 -1.49
CA ARG A 205 4.14 29.85 -0.49
C ARG A 205 5.36 30.47 -1.15
N ARG A 206 6.05 29.74 -2.03
CA ARG A 206 7.25 30.22 -2.72
C ARG A 206 6.96 31.39 -3.67
N VAL A 207 5.85 31.34 -4.39
CA VAL A 207 5.43 32.44 -5.28
C VAL A 207 5.15 33.71 -4.47
N ASN A 208 4.39 33.59 -3.38
CA ASN A 208 4.07 34.74 -2.52
C ASN A 208 5.32 35.32 -1.83
N SER A 209 6.24 34.48 -1.35
CA SER A 209 7.51 34.95 -0.78
C SER A 209 8.41 35.63 -1.82
N SER A 210 8.40 35.15 -3.06
CA SER A 210 9.18 35.77 -4.14
C SER A 210 8.60 37.13 -4.54
N GLN A 211 7.27 37.28 -4.58
CA GLN A 211 6.61 38.57 -4.82
C GLN A 211 6.93 39.62 -3.75
N ILE A 212 7.03 39.21 -2.47
CA ILE A 212 7.45 40.10 -1.38
C ILE A 212 8.89 40.59 -1.55
N LEU A 213 9.79 39.78 -2.14
CA LEU A 213 11.18 40.17 -2.39
C LEU A 213 11.36 41.11 -3.60
N VAL A 214 10.37 41.23 -4.49
CA VAL A 214 10.41 42.14 -5.66
C VAL A 214 9.74 43.49 -5.41
N ASP A 215 9.09 43.70 -4.26
CA ASP A 215 8.55 45.01 -3.87
C ASP A 215 9.65 45.87 -3.20
N PHE A 216 10.58 46.36 -4.01
CA PHE A 216 11.34 47.57 -3.70
C PHE A 216 10.75 48.70 -4.54
N SER A 217 9.62 49.26 -4.11
CA SER A 217 9.18 50.56 -4.60
C SER A 217 10.31 51.60 -4.40
N PRO A 218 10.56 52.46 -5.41
CA PRO A 218 11.71 53.35 -5.41
C PRO A 218 11.60 54.38 -4.29
N LEU A 219 12.74 54.64 -3.64
CA LEU A 219 12.95 55.77 -2.74
C LEU A 219 12.40 57.06 -3.37
N LEU A 220 11.22 57.47 -2.94
CA LEU A 220 10.76 58.84 -3.01
C LEU A 220 11.16 59.51 -1.69
N ASP A 221 12.22 60.32 -1.73
CA ASP A 221 12.12 61.71 -1.32
C ASP A 221 13.45 62.46 -1.51
N LYS A 222 13.38 63.47 -2.38
CA LYS A 222 14.06 64.79 -2.42
C LYS A 222 15.58 64.89 -2.53
#